data_AF-A0A9E4ZN51-F1
#
_entry.id   AF-A0A9E4ZN51-F1
#
_cell.length_a   1.000
_cell.length_b   1.000
_cell.length_c   1.000
_cell.angle_alpha   90.00
_cell.angle_beta   90.00
_cell.angle_gamma   90.00
#
_symmetry.space_group_name_H-M   'P 1'
#
loop_
_entity.id
_entity.type
_entity.pdbx_description
1 polymer ?
#
loop_
_entity_poly.entity_id
_entity_poly.type
_entity_poly.pdbx_seq_one_letter_code
_entity_poly.pdbx_strand_id
1 'polypeptide(L)'
;MREITRLTGIDPDNEEIWKEISNQIRNEPLVLDVNELRTTTIFTLCEVFCDRFENGAILDHCRETIEKLHDHPATPLVRGDAPFWGAAIVYAACQNADLIRPGKGGSPIAREISFFFGIERSSIRNKVTALKKYLSDR
;
A
#
# COMPACT_ATOMS: atom_id res chain seq x y z
N MET A 1 -27.02 4.63 -0.19
CA MET A 1 -27.71 5.67 0.61
C MET A 1 -28.04 5.16 2.01
N ARG A 2 -28.73 4.03 2.20
CA ARG A 2 -29.03 3.48 3.55
C ARG A 2 -27.82 3.09 4.41
N GLU A 3 -26.66 2.81 3.82
CA GLU A 3 -25.43 2.45 4.55
C GLU A 3 -24.80 3.63 5.30
N ILE A 4 -24.85 4.85 4.73
CA ILE A 4 -24.19 6.06 5.27
C ILE A 4 -24.92 6.56 6.53
N THR A 5 -26.24 6.43 6.55
CA THR A 5 -27.12 6.75 7.68
C THR A 5 -26.71 5.99 8.95
N ARG A 6 -26.30 4.73 8.79
CA ARG A 6 -25.91 3.85 9.90
C ARG A 6 -24.56 4.20 10.52
N LEU A 7 -23.68 4.84 9.75
CA LEU A 7 -22.32 5.21 10.17
C LEU A 7 -22.23 6.62 10.76
N THR A 8 -23.16 7.51 10.41
CA THR A 8 -23.07 8.95 10.75
C THR A 8 -24.16 9.43 11.70
N GLY A 9 -25.24 8.66 11.89
CA GLY A 9 -26.38 9.06 12.73
C GLY A 9 -27.21 10.21 12.16
N ILE A 10 -27.01 10.53 10.87
CA ILE A 10 -27.71 11.62 10.19
C ILE A 10 -29.11 11.16 9.76
N ASP A 11 -30.13 11.92 10.13
CA ASP A 11 -31.52 11.70 9.72
C ASP A 11 -31.65 11.78 8.18
N PRO A 12 -32.08 10.70 7.51
CA PRO A 12 -32.18 10.66 6.05
C PRO A 12 -33.22 11.63 5.49
N ASP A 13 -34.18 12.10 6.31
CA ASP A 13 -35.26 12.99 5.88
C ASP A 13 -34.97 14.48 6.18
N ASN A 14 -33.81 14.79 6.80
CA ASN A 14 -33.41 16.17 7.05
C ASN A 14 -32.78 16.80 5.81
N GLU A 15 -33.63 17.40 4.98
CA GLU A 15 -33.26 18.03 3.71
C GLU A 15 -32.27 19.19 3.87
N GLU A 16 -32.25 19.87 5.02
CA GLU A 16 -31.33 20.97 5.33
C GLU A 16 -29.89 20.47 5.51
N ILE A 17 -29.73 19.39 6.27
CA ILE A 17 -28.42 18.73 6.44
C ILE A 17 -27.90 18.20 5.10
N TRP A 18 -28.76 17.62 4.27
CA TRP A 18 -28.34 17.14 2.95
C TRP A 18 -27.97 18.26 1.98
N LYS A 19 -28.66 19.41 2.05
CA LYS A 19 -28.27 20.60 1.28
C LYS A 19 -26.93 21.14 1.73
N GLU A 20 -26.67 21.17 3.03
CA GLU A 20 -25.40 21.64 3.58
C GLU A 20 -24.24 20.70 3.23
N ILE A 21 -24.42 19.38 3.36
CA ILE A 21 -23.46 18.36 2.91
C ILE A 21 -23.24 18.44 1.40
N SER A 22 -24.30 18.57 0.60
CA SER A 22 -24.18 18.70 -0.86
C SER A 22 -23.43 19.98 -1.25
N ASN A 23 -23.63 21.08 -0.53
CA ASN A 23 -22.92 22.33 -0.75
C ASN A 23 -21.46 22.23 -0.33
N GLN A 24 -21.13 21.55 0.77
CA GLN A 24 -19.74 21.30 1.18
C GLN A 24 -19.01 20.42 0.17
N ILE A 25 -19.59 19.29 -0.24
CA ILE A 25 -19.02 18.38 -1.26
C ILE A 25 -18.87 19.08 -2.63
N ARG A 26 -19.76 20.03 -2.95
CA ARG A 26 -19.72 20.77 -4.21
C ARG A 26 -18.70 21.90 -4.20
N ASN A 27 -18.40 22.49 -3.04
CA ASN A 27 -17.54 23.65 -2.90
C ASN A 27 -16.10 23.30 -2.51
N GLU A 28 -15.88 22.14 -1.91
CA GLU A 28 -14.55 21.54 -1.79
C GLU A 28 -14.43 20.46 -2.86
N PRO A 29 -13.56 20.62 -3.88
CA PRO A 29 -13.17 19.45 -4.63
C PRO A 29 -12.58 18.50 -3.59
N LEU A 30 -13.18 17.32 -3.43
CA LEU A 30 -12.47 16.15 -2.94
C LEU A 30 -11.31 15.96 -3.92
N VAL A 31 -10.23 16.71 -3.71
CA VAL A 31 -8.93 16.46 -4.31
C VAL A 31 -8.46 15.21 -3.59
N LEU A 32 -9.05 14.07 -3.95
CA LEU A 32 -8.47 12.77 -3.68
C LEU A 32 -7.14 12.83 -4.41
N ASP A 33 -6.08 13.12 -3.66
CA ASP A 33 -4.75 12.97 -4.18
C ASP A 33 -4.60 11.50 -4.57
N VAL A 34 -4.65 11.26 -5.89
CA VAL A 34 -4.59 9.92 -6.46
C VAL A 34 -3.28 9.24 -6.04
N ASN A 35 -2.22 10.01 -5.80
CA ASN A 35 -0.97 9.49 -5.27
C ASN A 35 -1.11 9.04 -3.82
N GLU A 36 -1.84 9.81 -3.00
CA GLU A 36 -2.09 9.47 -1.59
C GLU A 36 -2.99 8.23 -1.47
N LEU A 37 -4.08 8.18 -2.23
CA LEU A 37 -4.96 7.01 -2.29
C LEU A 37 -4.18 5.76 -2.71
N ARG A 38 -3.28 5.91 -3.67
CA ARG A 38 -2.44 4.82 -4.17
C ARG A 38 -1.39 4.37 -3.16
N THR A 39 -0.75 5.32 -2.47
CA THR A 39 0.21 5.05 -1.38
C THR A 39 -0.50 4.28 -0.26
N THR A 40 -1.70 4.75 0.11
CA THR A 40 -2.58 4.08 1.08
C THR A 40 -2.92 2.67 0.64
N THR A 41 -3.32 2.47 -0.63
CA THR A 41 -3.66 1.14 -1.17
C THR A 41 -2.47 0.18 -1.09
N ILE A 42 -1.26 0.65 -1.43
CA ILE A 42 -0.04 -0.16 -1.31
C ILE A 42 0.21 -0.53 0.16
N PHE A 43 0.09 0.44 1.06
CA PHE A 43 0.29 0.20 2.50
C PHE A 43 -0.73 -0.80 3.06
N THR A 44 -2.02 -0.66 2.75
CA THR A 44 -3.06 -1.61 3.17
C THR A 44 -2.77 -3.03 2.68
N LEU A 45 -2.28 -3.20 1.45
CA LEU A 45 -1.89 -4.52 0.95
C LEU A 45 -0.71 -5.11 1.73
N CYS A 46 0.27 -4.28 2.10
CA CYS A 46 1.36 -4.70 2.97
C CYS A 46 0.84 -5.10 4.36
N GLU A 47 -0.04 -4.30 4.95
CA GLU A 47 -0.66 -4.55 6.26
C GLU A 47 -1.42 -5.89 6.28
N VAL A 48 -2.31 -6.13 5.31
CA VAL A 48 -3.06 -7.38 5.21
C VAL A 48 -2.13 -8.58 5.06
N PHE A 49 -1.02 -8.45 4.32
CA PHE A 49 -0.03 -9.51 4.27
C PHE A 49 0.68 -9.67 5.62
N CYS A 50 1.11 -8.58 6.24
CA CYS A 50 1.95 -8.57 7.43
C CYS A 50 1.23 -8.93 8.73
N ASP A 51 -0.11 -8.91 8.76
CA ASP A 51 -0.92 -9.36 9.91
C ASP A 51 -0.62 -10.82 10.34
N ARG A 52 0.02 -11.61 9.46
CA ARG A 52 0.49 -12.97 9.77
C ARG A 52 1.72 -13.04 10.67
N PHE A 53 2.45 -11.93 10.86
CA PHE A 53 3.66 -11.90 11.68
C PHE A 53 3.34 -11.48 13.11
N GLU A 54 3.93 -12.17 14.08
CA GLU A 54 3.72 -11.86 15.50
C GLU A 54 4.30 -10.49 15.91
N ASN A 55 5.30 -9.99 15.19
CA ASN A 55 5.90 -8.68 15.43
C ASN A 55 5.64 -7.71 14.26
N GLY A 56 5.31 -6.46 14.59
CA GLY A 56 5.04 -5.40 13.62
C GLY A 56 6.27 -4.96 12.79
N ALA A 57 7.46 -5.51 13.08
CA ALA A 57 8.72 -5.08 12.49
C ALA A 57 8.74 -5.15 10.95
N ILE A 58 8.09 -6.16 10.34
CA ILE A 58 8.00 -6.25 8.87
C ILE A 58 7.12 -5.13 8.32
N LEU A 59 6.01 -4.82 8.99
CA LEU A 59 5.11 -3.74 8.59
C LEU A 59 5.75 -2.37 8.76
N ASP A 60 6.55 -2.18 9.82
CA ASP A 60 7.33 -0.95 10.05
C ASP A 60 8.33 -0.73 8.92
N HIS A 61 9.07 -1.76 8.50
CA HIS A 61 9.96 -1.67 7.34
C HIS A 61 9.21 -1.40 6.02
N CYS A 62 8.00 -1.96 5.86
CA CYS A 62 7.14 -1.63 4.72
C CYS A 62 6.78 -0.14 4.74
N ARG A 63 6.36 0.40 5.89
CA ARG A 63 6.02 1.81 6.08
C ARG A 63 7.19 2.72 5.71
N GLU A 64 8.36 2.51 6.31
CA GLU A 64 9.56 3.31 6.04
C GLU A 64 9.96 3.27 4.56
N THR A 65 9.78 2.13 3.90
CA THR A 65 10.08 1.98 2.47
C THR A 65 9.08 2.77 1.62
N ILE A 66 7.80 2.71 1.96
CA ILE A 66 6.73 3.43 1.25
C ILE A 66 6.93 4.93 1.40
N GLU A 67 7.21 5.44 2.60
CA GLU A 67 7.50 6.86 2.86
C GLU A 67 8.68 7.34 2.00
N LYS A 68 9.80 6.61 2.00
CA LYS A 68 10.96 6.94 1.15
C LYS A 68 10.62 6.97 -0.34
N LEU A 69 9.77 6.06 -0.81
CA LEU A 69 9.38 6.00 -2.22
C LEU A 69 8.33 7.07 -2.58
N HIS A 70 7.48 7.47 -1.63
CA HIS A 70 6.52 8.55 -1.79
C HIS A 70 7.22 9.89 -1.93
N ASP A 71 8.20 10.15 -1.07
CA ASP A 71 8.99 11.40 -1.06
C ASP A 71 10.04 11.47 -2.19
N HIS A 72 10.29 10.37 -2.89
CA HIS A 72 11.32 10.30 -3.91
C HIS A 72 10.97 11.19 -5.13
N PRO A 73 11.90 12.05 -5.63
CA PRO A 73 11.60 13.01 -6.71
C PRO A 73 11.06 12.40 -8.01
N ALA A 74 11.46 11.16 -8.32
CA ALA A 74 10.98 10.42 -9.49
C ALA A 74 9.56 9.83 -9.35
N THR A 75 8.91 10.01 -8.20
CA THR A 75 7.55 9.54 -7.87
C THR A 75 7.28 8.07 -8.28
N PRO A 76 8.15 7.12 -7.90
CA PRO A 76 8.13 5.76 -8.43
C PRO A 76 6.81 5.03 -8.16
N LEU A 77 6.15 5.30 -7.04
CA LEU A 77 4.89 4.63 -6.66
C LEU A 77 3.78 4.87 -7.68
N VAL A 78 3.73 6.04 -8.33
CA VAL A 78 2.74 6.39 -9.37
C VAL A 78 2.80 5.44 -10.56
N ARG A 79 3.95 4.82 -10.83
CA ARG A 79 4.17 3.96 -12.00
C ARG A 79 3.99 2.48 -11.69
N GLY A 80 3.26 1.76 -12.53
CA GLY A 80 3.01 0.32 -12.42
C GLY A 80 1.77 -0.01 -11.57
N ASP A 81 1.70 -1.21 -11.00
CA ASP A 81 0.53 -1.68 -10.25
C ASP A 81 0.77 -1.66 -8.74
N ALA A 82 -0.26 -1.27 -7.97
CA ALA A 82 -0.17 -1.21 -6.51
C ALA A 82 0.11 -2.59 -5.87
N PRO A 83 -0.53 -3.71 -6.28
CA PRO A 83 -0.14 -5.04 -5.81
C PRO A 83 1.31 -5.40 -6.12
N PHE A 84 1.85 -4.94 -7.25
CA PHE A 84 3.23 -5.22 -7.62
C PHE A 84 4.24 -4.46 -6.75
N TRP A 85 3.92 -3.21 -6.41
CA TRP A 85 4.69 -2.48 -5.41
C TRP A 85 4.57 -3.12 -4.02
N GLY A 86 3.37 -3.46 -3.57
CA GLY A 86 3.16 -4.14 -2.28
C GLY A 86 3.96 -5.44 -2.16
N ALA A 87 3.91 -6.30 -3.20
CA ALA A 87 4.68 -7.54 -3.23
C ALA A 87 6.19 -7.30 -3.12
N ALA A 88 6.71 -6.31 -3.85
CA ALA A 88 8.15 -5.98 -3.82
C ALA A 88 8.58 -5.38 -2.49
N ILE A 89 7.76 -4.54 -1.88
CA ILE A 89 8.04 -3.88 -0.60
C ILE A 89 8.05 -4.90 0.53
N VAL A 90 7.00 -5.74 0.64
CA VAL A 90 6.95 -6.84 1.61
C VAL A 90 8.15 -7.77 1.43
N TYR A 91 8.47 -8.14 0.18
CA TYR A 91 9.61 -9.00 -0.10
C TYR A 91 10.92 -8.37 0.38
N ALA A 92 11.14 -7.08 0.12
CA ALA A 92 12.31 -6.35 0.57
C ALA A 92 12.38 -6.25 2.11
N ALA A 93 11.26 -5.98 2.77
CA ALA A 93 11.17 -5.96 4.23
C ALA A 93 11.54 -7.34 4.83
N CYS A 94 11.01 -8.43 4.27
CA CYS A 94 11.38 -9.79 4.66
C CYS A 94 12.84 -10.15 4.35
N GLN A 95 13.46 -9.54 3.32
CA GLN A 95 14.91 -9.68 3.10
C GLN A 95 15.72 -8.97 4.19
N ASN A 96 15.32 -7.76 4.56
CA ASN A 96 16.01 -6.98 5.60
C ASN A 96 15.92 -7.65 6.98
N ALA A 97 14.82 -8.37 7.24
CA ALA A 97 14.62 -9.17 8.45
C ALA A 97 15.19 -10.60 8.36
N ASP A 98 16.03 -10.90 7.37
CA ASP A 98 16.67 -12.23 7.15
C ASP A 98 15.71 -13.42 6.93
N LEU A 99 14.41 -13.17 6.74
CA LEU A 99 13.39 -14.19 6.43
C LEU A 99 13.51 -14.69 4.98
N ILE A 100 14.06 -13.86 4.09
CA ILE A 100 14.38 -14.22 2.71
C ILE A 100 15.87 -14.02 2.47
N ARG A 101 16.61 -15.13 2.39
CA ARG A 101 18.05 -15.07 2.08
C ARG A 101 18.30 -14.99 0.57
N PRO A 102 19.22 -14.12 0.12
CA PRO A 102 19.69 -14.11 -1.27
C PRO A 102 20.23 -15.48 -1.71
N GLY A 103 19.99 -15.86 -2.98
CA GLY A 103 20.57 -17.07 -3.58
C GLY A 103 19.87 -18.40 -3.26
N LYS A 104 19.09 -18.51 -2.18
CA LYS A 104 18.25 -19.68 -1.90
C LYS A 104 16.83 -19.41 -2.41
N GLY A 105 16.61 -19.66 -3.70
CA GLY A 105 15.39 -19.32 -4.47
C GLY A 105 14.05 -19.97 -4.04
N GLY A 106 13.86 -20.26 -2.76
CA GLY A 106 12.72 -21.01 -2.26
C GLY A 106 12.41 -20.81 -0.78
N SER A 107 12.65 -19.63 -0.19
CA SER A 107 12.09 -19.35 1.14
C SER A 107 10.56 -19.53 1.10
N PRO A 108 9.94 -20.27 2.05
CA PRO A 108 8.48 -20.47 2.11
C PRO A 108 7.71 -19.14 2.01
N ILE A 109 8.17 -18.13 2.74
CA ILE A 109 7.60 -16.78 2.75
C ILE A 109 7.63 -16.12 1.35
N ALA A 110 8.66 -16.37 0.54
CA ALA A 110 8.74 -15.85 -0.83
C ALA A 110 7.68 -16.48 -1.75
N ARG A 111 7.28 -17.73 -1.48
CA ARG A 111 6.17 -18.39 -2.19
C ARG A 111 4.83 -17.85 -1.70
N GLU A 112 4.69 -17.62 -0.40
CA GLU A 112 3.49 -17.03 0.17
C GLU A 112 3.22 -15.61 -0.35
N ILE A 113 4.26 -14.77 -0.45
CA ILE A 113 4.15 -13.44 -1.06
C ILE A 113 3.68 -13.59 -2.51
N SER A 114 4.34 -14.45 -3.28
CA SER A 114 3.97 -14.70 -4.69
C SER A 114 2.52 -15.15 -4.85
N PHE A 115 2.07 -16.06 -3.98
CA PHE A 115 0.71 -16.56 -3.97
C PHE A 115 -0.31 -15.49 -3.57
N PHE A 116 -0.07 -14.77 -2.47
CA PHE A 116 -0.97 -13.74 -1.96
C PHE A 116 -1.18 -12.61 -2.96
N PHE A 117 -0.10 -12.13 -3.58
CA PHE A 117 -0.17 -11.04 -4.55
C PHE A 117 -0.52 -11.50 -5.97
N GLY A 118 -0.49 -12.81 -6.25
CA GLY A 118 -0.71 -13.35 -7.60
C GLY A 118 0.40 -12.98 -8.60
N ILE A 119 1.64 -12.77 -8.13
CA ILE A 119 2.76 -12.29 -8.95
C ILE A 119 3.91 -13.30 -8.89
N GLU A 120 4.50 -13.62 -10.04
CA GLU A 120 5.64 -14.52 -10.10
C GLU A 120 6.85 -14.02 -9.29
N ARG A 121 7.53 -14.95 -8.60
CA ARG A 121 8.72 -14.65 -7.78
C ARG A 121 9.87 -14.01 -8.57
N SER A 122 10.02 -14.35 -9.85
CA SER A 122 10.95 -13.69 -10.79
C SER A 122 10.62 -12.21 -10.94
N SER A 123 9.36 -11.90 -11.23
CA SER A 123 8.85 -10.54 -11.39
C SER A 123 8.99 -9.73 -10.11
N ILE A 124 8.64 -10.31 -8.95
CA ILE A 124 8.83 -9.66 -7.64
C ILE A 124 10.31 -9.31 -7.42
N ARG A 125 11.23 -10.25 -7.65
CA ARG A 125 12.67 -9.99 -7.51
C ARG A 125 13.17 -8.89 -8.46
N ASN A 126 12.70 -8.86 -9.70
CA ASN A 126 13.05 -7.81 -10.65
C ASN A 126 12.56 -6.43 -10.14
N LYS A 127 11.35 -6.37 -9.60
CA LYS A 127 10.80 -5.16 -9.00
C LYS A 127 11.55 -4.76 -7.73
N VAL A 128 11.98 -5.70 -6.89
CA VAL A 128 12.84 -5.44 -5.72
C VAL A 128 14.18 -4.83 -6.15
N THR A 129 14.79 -5.31 -7.24
CA THR A 129 16.01 -4.70 -7.77
C THR A 129 15.78 -3.26 -8.22
N ALA A 130 14.65 -2.97 -8.88
CA ALA A 130 14.29 -1.61 -9.25
C ALA A 130 14.01 -0.72 -8.02
N LEU A 131 13.28 -1.26 -7.03
CA LEU A 131 13.01 -0.61 -5.74
C LEU A 131 14.33 -0.21 -5.06
N LYS A 132 15.31 -1.11 -4.99
CA LYS A 132 16.60 -0.83 -4.35
C LYS A 132 17.36 0.31 -5.01
N LYS A 133 17.22 0.51 -6.32
CA LYS A 133 17.82 1.66 -7.02
C LYS A 133 17.25 2.99 -6.51
N TYR A 134 15.93 3.10 -6.40
CA TYR A 134 15.30 4.30 -5.83
C TYR A 134 15.69 4.55 -4.37
N LEU A 135 16.00 3.51 -3.60
CA LEU A 135 16.45 3.66 -2.23
C LEU A 135 17.95 3.97 -2.10
N SER A 136 18.76 3.65 -3.12
CA SER A 136 20.20 3.90 -3.14
C SER A 136 20.58 5.23 -3.79
N ASP A 137 19.75 5.75 -4.69
CA ASP A 137 19.94 7.04 -5.38
C ASP A 137 19.64 8.18 -4.39
N ARG A 138 20.57 8.43 -3.46
CA ARG A 138 20.62 9.61 -2.60
C ARG A 138 21.74 10.55 -3.05
#